data_AF-A0A1S0Z6Z6-F1
#
_entry.id   AF-A0A1S0Z6Z6-F1
#
_cell.length_a   1.000
_cell.length_b   1.000
_cell.length_c   1.000
_cell.angle_alpha   90.00
_cell.angle_beta   90.00
_cell.angle_gamma   90.00
#
_symmetry.space_group_name_H-M   'P 1'
#
loop_
_entity.id
_entity.type
_entity.pdbx_description
1 polymer ?
#
loop_
_entity_poly.entity_id
_entity_poly.type
_entity_poly.pdbx_seq_one_letter_code
_entity_poly.pdbx_strand_id
1 'polypeptide(L)'
;MSRLVLKYPEPVVTEENGHGALFDITPQSAPVIPSTLQTEWEQLQSALRTRLTGEVTMTCHPHRIGHRGCVSLCFQGEQGRTDVLITVSGRAQFPQKEDYLSPRWYIDVADMVDAMYLVLWLSEI
;
A
#
# COMPACT_ATOMS: atom_id res chain seq x y z
N MET A 1 -25.63 11.69 17.09
CA MET A 1 -24.18 11.83 16.79
C MET A 1 -23.98 11.42 15.34
N SER A 2 -23.39 12.27 14.50
CA SER A 2 -23.08 11.94 13.09
C SER A 2 -21.74 11.21 13.00
N ARG A 3 -21.70 10.08 12.29
CA ARG A 3 -20.47 9.33 12.00
C ARG A 3 -19.73 9.99 10.83
N LEU A 4 -18.47 10.34 11.01
CA LEU A 4 -17.59 10.76 9.93
C LEU A 4 -17.09 9.52 9.17
N VAL A 5 -17.14 9.57 7.83
CA VAL A 5 -16.65 8.50 6.95
C VAL A 5 -15.67 9.12 5.96
N LEU A 6 -14.46 8.60 5.91
CA LEU A 6 -13.49 8.96 4.88
C LEU A 6 -13.82 8.20 3.59
N LYS A 7 -13.90 8.91 2.47
CA LYS A 7 -14.07 8.33 1.13
C LYS A 7 -12.95 8.79 0.23
N TYR A 8 -12.54 7.93 -0.69
CA TYR A 8 -11.58 8.21 -1.74
C TYR A 8 -11.99 7.41 -2.99
N PRO A 9 -11.60 7.86 -4.20
CA PRO A 9 -11.86 7.10 -5.42
C PRO A 9 -11.07 5.80 -5.46
N GLU A 10 -11.69 4.72 -5.93
CA GLU A 10 -11.00 3.46 -6.19
C GLU A 10 -10.07 3.58 -7.41
N PRO A 11 -8.88 2.96 -7.39
CA PRO A 11 -7.98 2.95 -8.53
C PRO A 11 -8.56 2.23 -9.76
N VAL A 12 -8.31 2.78 -10.95
CA VAL A 12 -8.70 2.21 -12.24
C VAL A 12 -7.47 1.64 -12.94
N VAL A 13 -7.55 0.41 -13.46
CA VAL A 13 -6.45 -0.23 -14.18
C VAL A 13 -6.38 0.27 -15.63
N THR A 14 -5.17 0.55 -16.11
CA THR A 14 -4.86 0.88 -17.50
C THR A 14 -3.76 -0.02 -18.07
N GLU A 15 -3.76 -0.20 -19.39
CA GLU A 15 -2.67 -0.87 -20.13
C GLU A 15 -1.50 0.08 -20.47
N GLU A 16 -1.65 1.38 -20.20
CA GLU A 16 -0.59 2.35 -20.40
C GLU A 16 0.49 2.23 -19.31
N ASN A 17 1.76 2.38 -19.71
CA ASN A 17 2.87 2.36 -18.78
C ASN A 17 2.85 3.61 -17.91
N GLY A 18 2.88 3.42 -16.59
CA GLY A 18 2.97 4.52 -15.63
C GLY A 18 4.30 5.27 -15.70
N HIS A 19 4.30 6.52 -15.21
CA HIS A 19 5.47 7.40 -15.18
C HIS A 19 6.42 7.16 -13.98
N GLY A 20 6.47 5.93 -13.46
CA GLY A 20 7.30 5.55 -12.30
C GLY A 20 6.67 5.85 -10.93
N ALA A 21 5.48 6.46 -10.89
CA ALA A 21 4.60 6.52 -9.72
C ALA A 21 3.72 5.26 -9.65
N LEU A 22 3.22 4.94 -8.45
CA LEU A 22 2.26 3.85 -8.29
C LEU A 22 0.88 4.25 -8.83
N PHE A 23 0.46 5.46 -8.52
CA PHE A 23 -0.83 5.99 -8.92
C PHE A 23 -0.63 7.22 -9.80
N ASP A 24 -1.05 7.15 -11.06
CA ASP A 24 -1.21 8.34 -11.88
C ASP A 24 -2.53 9.03 -11.50
N ILE A 25 -2.44 10.25 -10.97
CA ILE A 25 -3.58 10.96 -10.40
C ILE A 25 -3.66 12.32 -11.05
N THR A 26 -4.62 12.48 -11.96
CA THR A 26 -4.99 13.80 -12.44
C THR A 26 -5.82 14.55 -11.40
N PRO A 27 -5.84 15.89 -11.41
CA PRO A 27 -6.60 16.65 -10.41
C PRO A 27 -8.08 16.24 -10.35
N GLN A 28 -8.55 15.87 -9.15
CA GLN A 28 -9.95 15.48 -8.86
C GLN A 28 -10.46 14.23 -9.60
N SER A 29 -9.57 13.36 -10.07
CA SER A 29 -9.94 12.09 -10.71
C SER A 29 -9.67 10.89 -9.82
N ALA A 30 -10.08 9.71 -10.31
CA ALA A 30 -9.66 8.46 -9.73
C ALA A 30 -8.19 8.19 -10.04
N PRO A 31 -7.44 7.55 -9.10
CA PRO A 31 -6.11 7.06 -9.39
C PRO A 31 -6.14 6.08 -10.56
N VAL A 32 -5.13 6.14 -11.40
CA VAL A 32 -4.91 5.17 -12.47
C VAL A 32 -3.68 4.35 -12.13
N ILE A 33 -3.77 3.03 -12.26
CA ILE A 33 -2.68 2.11 -12.01
C ILE A 33 -2.35 1.31 -13.27
N PRO A 34 -1.06 1.09 -13.59
CA PRO A 34 -0.69 0.24 -14.72
C PRO A 34 -1.00 -1.23 -14.42
N SER A 35 -1.31 -2.03 -15.46
CA SER A 35 -1.63 -3.47 -15.32
C SER A 35 -0.50 -4.30 -14.70
N THR A 36 0.75 -3.87 -14.85
CA THR A 36 1.91 -4.45 -14.15
C THR A 36 1.79 -4.33 -12.64
N LEU A 37 1.32 -3.18 -12.14
CA LEU A 37 1.10 -2.95 -10.71
C LEU A 37 -0.03 -3.83 -10.17
N GLN A 38 -1.07 -4.10 -10.98
CA GLN A 38 -2.15 -4.99 -10.57
C GLN A 38 -1.61 -6.38 -10.17
N THR A 39 -0.64 -6.91 -10.92
CA THR A 39 -0.03 -8.21 -10.59
C THR A 39 0.72 -8.16 -9.25
N GLU A 40 1.52 -7.11 -9.02
CA GLU A 40 2.26 -6.94 -7.75
C GLU A 40 1.31 -6.74 -6.56
N TRP A 41 0.21 -6.01 -6.78
CA TRP A 41 -0.84 -5.81 -5.80
C TRP A 41 -1.55 -7.11 -5.43
N GLU A 42 -1.96 -7.92 -6.41
CA GLU A 42 -2.60 -9.21 -6.18
C GLU A 42 -1.68 -10.15 -5.38
N GLN A 43 -0.37 -10.11 -5.63
CA GLN A 43 0.62 -10.86 -4.86
C GLN A 43 0.70 -10.38 -3.40
N LEU A 44 0.74 -9.06 -3.17
CA LEU A 44 0.74 -8.49 -1.83
C LEU A 44 -0.55 -8.86 -1.06
N GLN A 45 -1.70 -8.73 -1.70
CA GLN A 45 -2.99 -9.12 -1.11
C GLN A 45 -3.03 -10.61 -0.76
N SER A 46 -2.58 -11.46 -1.67
CA SER A 46 -2.49 -12.91 -1.45
C SER A 46 -1.56 -13.24 -0.29
N ALA A 47 -0.39 -12.59 -0.20
CA ALA A 47 0.54 -12.76 0.91
C ALA A 47 -0.04 -12.30 2.25
N LEU A 48 -0.76 -11.17 2.30
CA LEU A 48 -1.46 -10.70 3.49
C LEU A 48 -2.50 -11.72 3.96
N ARG A 49 -3.38 -12.15 3.05
CA ARG A 49 -4.46 -13.13 3.35
C ARG A 49 -3.93 -14.52 3.72
N THR A 50 -2.75 -14.89 3.22
CA THR A 50 -2.10 -16.15 3.61
C THR A 50 -1.54 -16.07 5.02
N ARG A 51 -1.02 -14.90 5.41
CA ARG A 51 -0.36 -14.71 6.71
C ARG A 51 -1.32 -14.37 7.85
N LEU A 52 -2.41 -13.66 7.53
CA LEU A 52 -3.36 -13.11 8.48
C LEU A 52 -4.69 -13.84 8.34
N THR A 53 -5.29 -14.25 9.46
CA THR A 53 -6.61 -14.88 9.48
C THR A 53 -7.54 -14.17 10.47
N GLY A 54 -8.85 -14.33 10.27
CA GLY A 54 -9.88 -13.70 11.11
C GLY A 54 -10.01 -12.20 10.89
N GLU A 55 -10.53 -11.49 11.89
CA GLU A 55 -10.59 -10.02 11.87
C GLU A 55 -9.17 -9.42 11.90
N VAL A 56 -8.88 -8.53 10.94
CA VAL A 56 -7.57 -7.88 10.82
C VAL A 56 -7.67 -6.42 11.26
N THR A 57 -6.79 -6.03 12.19
CA THR A 57 -6.57 -4.63 12.53
C THR A 57 -5.32 -4.12 11.84
N MET A 58 -5.45 -3.00 11.13
CA MET A 58 -4.31 -2.25 10.58
C MET A 58 -4.01 -1.03 11.46
N THR A 59 -2.80 -0.96 12.01
CA THR A 59 -2.32 0.23 12.75
C THR A 59 -1.30 0.99 11.92
N CYS A 60 -1.55 2.27 11.66
CA CYS A 60 -0.71 3.13 10.85
C CYS A 60 0.15 4.07 11.71
N HIS A 61 1.47 4.06 11.48
CA HIS A 61 2.45 4.90 12.16
C HIS A 61 3.26 5.71 11.13
N PRO A 62 2.79 6.91 10.74
CA PRO A 62 3.58 7.84 9.96
C PRO A 62 4.79 8.33 10.77
N HIS A 63 5.98 8.31 10.18
CA HIS A 63 7.22 8.76 10.83
C HIS A 63 8.25 9.23 9.81
N ARG A 64 9.39 9.71 10.30
CA ARG A 64 10.53 10.12 9.47
C ARG A 64 11.73 9.24 9.79
N ILE A 65 12.39 8.74 8.76
CA ILE A 65 13.69 8.06 8.87
C ILE A 65 14.71 8.91 8.14
N GLY A 66 15.56 9.62 8.89
CA GLY A 66 16.41 10.68 8.33
C GLY A 66 15.57 11.78 7.69
N HIS A 67 15.79 12.03 6.39
CA HIS A 67 15.03 13.02 5.61
C HIS A 67 13.85 12.42 4.82
N ARG A 68 13.60 11.11 4.95
CA ARG A 68 12.53 10.43 4.19
C ARG A 68 11.25 10.36 5.01
N GLY A 69 10.12 10.59 4.34
CA GLY A 69 8.81 10.25 4.87
C GLY A 69 8.61 8.74 4.80
N CYS A 70 8.14 8.14 5.90
CA CYS A 70 7.86 6.72 5.99
C CYS A 70 6.52 6.49 6.68
N VAL A 71 5.87 5.37 6.37
CA VAL A 71 4.70 4.89 7.08
C VAL A 71 4.91 3.42 7.43
N SER A 72 4.88 3.10 8.72
CA SER A 72 4.86 1.70 9.17
C SER A 72 3.42 1.29 9.40
N LEU A 73 3.00 0.23 8.71
CA LEU A 73 1.72 -0.42 8.88
C LEU A 73 1.94 -1.73 9.62
N CYS A 74 1.27 -1.90 10.75
CA CYS A 74 1.23 -3.17 11.47
C CYS A 74 -0.13 -3.81 11.21
N PHE A 75 -0.13 -4.98 10.58
CA PHE A 75 -1.32 -5.79 10.38
C PHE A 75 -1.33 -6.92 11.41
N GLN A 76 -2.42 -7.01 12.16
CA GLN A 76 -2.64 -8.01 13.19
C GLN A 76 -3.97 -8.72 12.92
N GLY A 77 -3.92 -10.00 12.57
CA GLY A 77 -5.10 -10.86 12.51
C GLY A 77 -5.36 -11.52 13.87
N GLU A 78 -6.41 -12.35 13.94
CA GLU A 78 -6.60 -13.29 15.06
C GLU A 78 -5.42 -14.26 15.15
N GLN A 79 -4.91 -14.69 13.98
CA GLN A 79 -3.65 -15.39 13.86
C GLN A 79 -2.74 -14.67 12.87
N GLY A 80 -1.44 -14.69 13.19
CA GLY A 80 -0.42 -14.07 12.37
C GLY A 80 -0.32 -12.55 12.57
N ARG A 81 0.81 -12.02 12.11
CA ARG A 81 1.16 -10.60 12.16
C ARG A 81 2.15 -10.32 11.04
N THR A 82 2.07 -9.13 10.46
CA THR A 82 3.13 -8.66 9.57
C THR A 82 3.23 -7.15 9.61
N ASP A 83 4.44 -6.64 9.40
CA ASP A 83 4.68 -5.21 9.25
C ASP A 83 4.97 -4.88 7.78
N VAL A 84 4.44 -3.77 7.29
CA VAL A 84 4.83 -3.18 6.01
C VAL A 84 5.42 -1.81 6.28
N LEU A 85 6.63 -1.56 5.77
CA LEU A 85 7.25 -0.24 5.80
C LEU A 85 7.18 0.39 4.41
N ILE A 86 6.38 1.44 4.28
CA ILE A 86 6.31 2.29 3.09
C ILE A 86 7.35 3.40 3.24
N THR A 87 8.22 3.57 2.25
CA THR A 87 9.25 4.63 2.23
C THR A 87 9.07 5.50 0.99
N VAL A 88 8.93 6.80 1.20
CA VAL A 88 8.96 7.77 0.09
C VAL A 88 10.40 7.95 -0.37
N SER A 89 10.72 7.40 -1.53
CA SER A 89 12.09 7.31 -2.05
C SER A 89 12.27 7.83 -3.47
N GLY A 90 11.19 8.27 -4.13
CA GLY A 90 11.25 8.75 -5.52
C GLY A 90 11.13 7.64 -6.57
N ARG A 91 10.82 6.42 -6.16
CA ARG A 91 10.59 5.26 -7.04
C ARG A 91 9.49 4.36 -6.49
N ALA A 92 8.83 3.62 -7.37
CA ALA A 92 7.90 2.56 -7.00
C ALA A 92 8.60 1.20 -6.95
N GLN A 93 8.48 0.47 -5.85
CA GLN A 93 8.95 -0.92 -5.76
C GLN A 93 8.14 -1.72 -4.73
N PHE A 94 7.52 -2.81 -5.17
CA PHE A 94 6.83 -3.79 -4.31
C PHE A 94 7.79 -4.87 -3.80
N PRO A 95 7.41 -5.62 -2.74
CA PRO A 95 8.18 -6.77 -2.28
C PRO A 95 8.18 -7.85 -3.37
N GLN A 96 9.34 -8.46 -3.58
CA GLN A 96 9.49 -9.60 -4.46
C GLN A 96 8.99 -10.88 -3.78
N LYS A 97 8.86 -11.95 -4.55
CA LYS A 97 8.29 -13.22 -4.05
C LYS A 97 9.06 -13.76 -2.83
N GLU A 98 10.37 -13.62 -2.81
CA GLU A 98 11.21 -14.10 -1.71
C GLU A 98 11.09 -13.22 -0.46
N ASP A 99 10.79 -11.93 -0.62
CA ASP A 99 10.63 -10.98 0.49
C ASP A 99 9.43 -11.36 1.37
N TYR A 100 8.42 -12.01 0.80
CA TYR A 100 7.25 -12.47 1.54
C TYR A 100 7.59 -13.55 2.58
N LEU A 101 8.77 -14.19 2.54
CA LEU A 101 9.22 -15.09 3.60
C LEU A 101 9.60 -14.34 4.89
N SER A 102 9.93 -13.06 4.78
CA SER A 102 10.28 -12.21 5.92
C SER A 102 9.03 -11.78 6.71
N PRO A 103 9.15 -11.54 8.04
CA PRO A 103 8.03 -11.04 8.85
C PRO A 103 7.65 -9.58 8.56
N ARG A 104 8.56 -8.83 7.93
CA ARG A 104 8.39 -7.43 7.54
C ARG A 104 8.66 -7.26 6.05
N TRP A 105 7.82 -6.49 5.39
CA TRP A 105 7.94 -6.16 3.97
C TRP A 105 8.22 -4.67 3.78
N TYR A 106 8.86 -4.34 2.66
CA TYR A 106 9.26 -2.98 2.34
C TYR A 106 8.65 -2.60 1.00
N ILE A 107 8.07 -1.40 0.95
CA ILE A 107 7.52 -0.82 -0.27
C ILE A 107 8.16 0.55 -0.44
N ASP A 108 8.77 0.79 -1.59
CA ASP A 108 9.20 2.12 -2.00
C ASP A 108 8.09 2.77 -2.84
N VAL A 109 7.86 4.06 -2.61
CA VAL A 109 6.91 4.86 -3.37
C VAL A 109 7.53 6.16 -3.88
N ALA A 110 6.98 6.70 -4.97
CA ALA A 110 7.54 7.89 -5.59
C ALA A 110 7.39 9.13 -4.70
N ASP A 111 6.19 9.32 -4.15
CA ASP A 111 5.88 10.50 -3.34
C ASP A 111 4.88 10.22 -2.19
N MET A 112 4.45 11.29 -1.52
CA MET A 112 3.49 11.21 -0.42
C MET A 112 2.06 10.89 -0.87
N VAL A 113 1.71 11.19 -2.13
CA VAL A 113 0.38 10.87 -2.67
C VAL A 113 0.28 9.36 -2.87
N ASP A 114 1.32 8.75 -3.44
CA ASP A 114 1.41 7.29 -3.54
C ASP A 114 1.34 6.62 -2.16
N ALA A 115 2.07 7.15 -1.18
CA ALA A 115 2.02 6.63 0.19
C ALA A 115 0.61 6.71 0.77
N MET A 116 -0.08 7.85 0.60
CA MET A 116 -1.42 8.04 1.14
C MET A 116 -2.43 7.09 0.50
N TYR A 117 -2.46 7.00 -0.83
CA TYR A 117 -3.38 6.09 -1.52
C TYR A 117 -3.09 4.63 -1.20
N LEU A 118 -1.81 4.23 -1.12
CA LEU A 118 -1.46 2.87 -0.75
C LEU A 118 -1.94 2.50 0.66
N VAL A 119 -1.80 3.40 1.64
CA VAL A 119 -2.30 3.17 3.01
C VAL A 119 -3.83 3.03 3.02
N LEU A 120 -4.53 3.89 2.28
CA LEU A 120 -5.98 3.82 2.16
C LEU A 120 -6.39 2.49 1.53
N TRP A 121 -5.79 2.11 0.41
CA TRP A 121 -6.15 0.91 -0.32
C TRP A 121 -5.81 -0.38 0.45
N LEU A 122 -4.71 -0.38 1.21
CA LEU A 122 -4.37 -1.47 2.13
C LEU A 122 -5.36 -1.60 3.30
N SER A 123 -6.06 -0.53 3.67
CA SER A 123 -7.04 -0.55 4.76
C SER A 123 -8.35 -1.26 4.38
N GLU A 124 -8.54 -1.57 3.09
CA GLU A 124 -9.73 -2.26 2.55
C GLU A 124 -9.51 -3.77 2.34
N ILE A 125 -8.32 -4.30 2.67
CA ILE A 125 -8.00 -5.74 2.58
C ILE A 125 -8.61 -6.50 3.75
#